data_AF-A0A3D1JHP9-F1
#
_entry.id   AF-A0A3D1JHP9-F1
#
_cell.length_a   1.000
_cell.length_b   1.000
_cell.length_c   1.000
_cell.angle_alpha   90.00
_cell.angle_beta   90.00
_cell.angle_gamma   90.00
#
_symmetry.space_group_name_H-M   'P 1'
#
loop_
_entity.id
_entity.type
_entity.pdbx_description
1 polymer ?
#
loop_
_entity_poly.entity_id
_entity_poly.type
_entity_poly.pdbx_seq_one_letter_code
_entity_poly.pdbx_strand_id
1 'polypeptide(L)'
;MSQQGPSGRRSRWVRGLLILLGAITWLFTAGLGLVEIYLSRQMVVRIWGRFSTDVPMATLAGHVMVVIMALAWLTYVIFAGEIGLKRIASNGGWTIFAWAVAIELLILILYFLV
;
A
#
# COMPACT_ATOMS: atom_id res chain seq x y z
N MET A 1 -21.28 41.79 16.69
CA MET A 1 -19.88 41.39 16.42
C MET A 1 -19.55 40.17 17.28
N SER A 2 -19.83 38.97 16.76
CA SER A 2 -19.65 37.70 17.49
C SER A 2 -18.23 37.15 17.29
N GLN A 3 -17.58 36.84 18.41
CA GLN A 3 -16.19 36.44 18.52
C GLN A 3 -15.85 35.22 17.66
N GLN A 4 -14.97 35.40 16.67
CA GLN A 4 -14.23 34.29 16.05
C GLN A 4 -13.03 33.99 16.96
N GLY A 5 -13.20 33.07 17.91
CA GLY A 5 -12.12 32.65 18.80
C GLY A 5 -10.95 31.98 18.05
N PRO A 6 -9.71 32.01 18.59
CA PRO A 6 -8.49 31.44 17.99
C PRO A 6 -8.51 29.91 17.76
N SER A 7 -9.60 29.22 18.08
CA SER A 7 -9.76 27.76 17.97
C SER A 7 -9.74 27.24 16.54
N GLY A 8 -10.21 28.03 15.56
CA GLY A 8 -10.29 27.61 14.16
C GLY A 8 -8.94 27.44 13.44
N ARG A 9 -7.89 28.15 13.89
CA ARG A 9 -6.55 28.04 13.28
C ARG A 9 -5.80 26.80 13.81
N ARG A 10 -5.84 26.57 15.14
CA ARG A 10 -5.23 25.38 15.76
C ARG A 10 -5.86 24.06 15.26
N SER A 11 -7.19 24.04 15.08
CA SER A 11 -7.90 22.87 14.52
C SER A 11 -7.47 22.52 13.09
N ARG A 12 -7.23 23.52 12.23
CA ARG A 12 -6.74 23.29 10.85
C ARG A 12 -5.33 22.73 10.80
N TRP A 13 -4.42 23.22 11.64
CA TRP A 13 -3.06 22.70 11.74
C TRP A 13 -3.03 21.24 12.22
N VAL A 14 -3.84 20.91 13.24
CA VAL A 14 -3.95 19.54 13.74
C VAL A 14 -4.53 18.62 12.66
N ARG A 15 -5.58 19.03 11.93
CA ARG A 15 -6.12 18.25 10.82
C ARG A 15 -5.09 18.03 9.71
N GLY A 16 -4.34 19.07 9.33
CA GLY A 16 -3.29 18.96 8.33
C GLY A 16 -2.17 18.00 8.75
N LEU A 17 -1.73 18.08 10.01
CA LEU A 17 -0.74 17.16 10.57
C LEU A 17 -1.23 15.71 10.58
N LEU A 18 -2.48 15.48 10.96
CA LEU A 18 -3.08 14.13 10.95
C LEU A 18 -3.17 13.55 9.54
N ILE A 19 -3.52 14.37 8.54
CA ILE A 19 -3.54 13.95 7.13
C ILE A 19 -2.13 13.60 6.67
N LEU A 20 -1.13 14.43 7.00
CA LEU A 20 0.26 14.19 6.65
C LEU A 20 0.79 12.89 7.27
N LEU A 21 0.55 12.69 8.57
CA LEU A 21 0.93 11.46 9.27
C LEU A 21 0.24 10.25 8.65
N GLY A 22 -1.06 10.35 8.33
CA GLY A 22 -1.80 9.30 7.64
C GLY A 22 -1.18 8.94 6.29
N ALA A 23 -0.79 9.95 5.49
CA ALA A 23 -0.13 9.75 4.21
C ALA A 23 1.26 9.10 4.36
N ILE A 24 2.06 9.54 5.34
CA ILE A 24 3.39 8.97 5.62
C ILE A 24 3.26 7.50 6.05
N THR A 25 2.35 7.20 6.97
CA THR A 25 2.09 5.82 7.41
C THR A 25 1.68 4.96 6.22
N TRP A 26 0.81 5.48 5.35
CA TRP A 26 0.42 4.78 4.13
C TRP A 26 1.59 4.47 3.20
N LEU A 27 2.42 5.48 2.90
CA LEU A 27 3.62 5.28 2.06
C LEU A 27 4.58 4.26 2.67
N PHE A 28 4.73 4.28 4.00
CA PHE A 28 5.57 3.31 4.70
C PHE A 28 5.01 1.89 4.59
N THR A 29 3.69 1.72 4.79
CA THR A 29 3.02 0.42 4.62
C THR A 29 3.14 -0.10 3.19
N ALA A 30 2.95 0.77 2.18
CA ALA A 30 3.17 0.44 0.78
C ALA A 30 4.60 -0.04 0.50
N GLY A 31 5.59 0.70 1.03
CA GLY A 31 7.00 0.36 0.92
C GLY A 31 7.33 -0.99 1.54
N LEU A 32 6.76 -1.28 2.71
CA LEU A 32 6.92 -2.59 3.37
C LEU A 32 6.30 -3.72 2.54
N GLY A 33 5.09 -3.53 1.99
CA GLY A 33 4.45 -4.51 1.12
C GLY A 33 5.29 -4.86 -0.12
N LEU A 34 5.89 -3.84 -0.76
CA LEU A 34 6.83 -4.05 -1.87
C LEU A 34 8.07 -4.84 -1.45
N VAL A 35 8.65 -4.52 -0.29
CA VAL A 35 9.81 -5.24 0.26
C VAL A 35 9.46 -6.70 0.55
N GLU A 36 8.29 -6.98 1.14
CA GLU A 36 7.84 -8.34 1.40
C GLU A 36 7.64 -9.15 0.12
N ILE A 37 7.04 -8.54 -0.91
CA ILE A 37 6.87 -9.16 -2.23
C ILE A 37 8.24 -9.48 -2.86
N TYR A 38 9.17 -8.53 -2.81
CA TYR A 38 10.54 -8.71 -3.31
C TYR A 38 11.27 -9.86 -2.59
N LEU A 39 11.23 -9.86 -1.26
CA LEU A 39 11.87 -10.89 -0.44
C LEU A 39 11.24 -12.26 -0.69
N SER A 40 9.91 -12.33 -0.82
CA SER A 40 9.19 -13.56 -1.13
C SER A 40 9.61 -14.14 -2.48
N ARG A 41 9.72 -13.29 -3.51
CA ARG A 41 10.28 -13.68 -4.82
C ARG A 41 11.69 -14.24 -4.68
N GLN A 42 12.57 -13.53 -3.97
CA GLN A 42 13.94 -14.01 -3.76
C GLN A 42 13.99 -15.33 -3.01
N MET A 43 13.15 -15.52 -2.00
CA MET A 43 13.07 -16.79 -1.27
C MET A 43 12.67 -17.92 -2.20
N VAL A 44 11.63 -17.74 -3.03
CA VAL A 44 11.21 -18.77 -4.00
C VAL A 44 12.33 -19.11 -4.97
N VAL A 45 12.99 -18.12 -5.55
CA VAL A 45 14.11 -18.35 -6.48
C VAL A 45 15.28 -19.06 -5.78
N ARG A 46 15.62 -18.65 -4.55
CA ARG A 46 16.71 -19.28 -3.77
C ARG A 46 16.37 -20.72 -3.37
N ILE A 47 15.14 -20.97 -2.96
CA ILE A 47 14.66 -22.32 -2.63
C ILE A 47 14.72 -23.18 -3.89
N TRP A 48 14.19 -22.69 -5.02
CA TRP A 48 14.24 -23.39 -6.29
C TRP A 48 15.69 -23.72 -6.71
N GLY A 49 16.59 -22.74 -6.61
CA GLY A 49 18.01 -22.91 -6.92
C GLY A 49 18.74 -23.96 -6.07
N ARG A 50 18.18 -24.38 -4.92
CA ARG A 50 18.70 -25.50 -4.12
C ARG A 50 18.31 -26.87 -4.67
N PHE A 51 17.24 -26.95 -5.45
CA PHE A 51 16.69 -28.20 -5.96
C PHE A 51 16.85 -28.35 -7.47
N SER A 52 17.09 -27.27 -8.19
CA SER A 52 17.23 -27.26 -9.65
C SER A 52 18.15 -26.14 -10.12
N THR A 53 18.90 -26.40 -11.20
CA THR A 53 19.76 -25.41 -11.87
C THR A 53 19.05 -24.70 -13.03
N ASP A 54 17.77 -25.01 -13.27
CA ASP A 54 16.97 -24.38 -14.34
C ASP A 54 16.58 -22.95 -13.97
N VAL A 55 17.40 -22.00 -14.44
CA VAL A 55 17.24 -20.56 -14.19
C VAL A 55 15.93 -20.00 -14.78
N PRO A 56 15.51 -20.35 -16.02
CA PRO A 56 14.20 -19.97 -16.56
C PRO A 56 13.04 -20.36 -15.65
N MET A 57 13.01 -21.62 -15.18
CA MET A 57 11.91 -22.11 -14.35
C MET A 57 11.91 -21.48 -12.94
N ALA A 58 13.10 -21.28 -12.35
CA ALA A 58 13.23 -20.56 -11.08
C ALA A 58 12.69 -19.13 -11.19
N THR A 59 13.00 -18.47 -12.31
CA THR A 59 12.54 -17.10 -12.59
C THR A 59 11.03 -17.05 -12.76
N LEU A 60 10.45 -17.98 -13.53
CA LEU A 60 9.00 -18.09 -13.70
C LEU A 60 8.29 -18.30 -12.36
N ALA A 61 8.76 -19.23 -11.53
CA ALA A 61 8.23 -19.49 -10.20
C ALA A 61 8.30 -18.24 -9.31
N GLY A 62 9.39 -17.49 -9.39
CA GLY A 62 9.52 -16.18 -8.75
C GLY A 62 8.43 -15.22 -9.19
N HIS A 63 8.20 -15.04 -10.50
CA HIS A 63 7.15 -14.14 -11.01
C HIS A 63 5.74 -14.57 -10.57
N VAL A 64 5.44 -15.88 -10.61
CA VAL A 64 4.17 -16.40 -10.11
C VAL A 64 3.97 -16.04 -8.64
N MET A 65 5.00 -16.16 -7.81
CA MET A 65 4.93 -15.77 -6.40
C MET A 65 4.64 -14.28 -6.22
N VAL A 66 5.29 -13.42 -7.01
CA VAL A 66 4.99 -11.98 -6.98
C VAL A 66 3.50 -11.76 -7.29
N VAL A 67 2.92 -12.47 -8.28
CA VAL A 67 1.51 -12.27 -8.67
C VAL A 67 0.58 -12.65 -7.53
N ILE A 68 0.83 -13.79 -6.89
CA ILE A 68 0.06 -14.25 -5.73
C ILE A 68 0.12 -13.21 -4.61
N MET A 69 1.33 -12.72 -4.28
CA MET A 69 1.52 -11.75 -3.21
C MET A 69 0.90 -10.38 -3.54
N ALA A 70 0.98 -9.93 -4.79
CA ALA A 70 0.37 -8.69 -5.24
C ALA A 70 -1.16 -8.75 -5.14
N LEU A 71 -1.78 -9.88 -5.51
CA LEU A 71 -3.22 -10.09 -5.33
C LEU A 71 -3.61 -10.14 -3.84
N ALA A 72 -2.82 -10.80 -3.01
CA ALA A 72 -3.04 -10.83 -1.56
C ALA A 72 -2.94 -9.41 -0.96
N TRP A 73 -1.93 -8.64 -1.35
CA TRP A 73 -1.75 -7.25 -0.93
C TRP A 73 -2.90 -6.36 -1.37
N LEU A 74 -3.31 -6.46 -2.65
CA LEU A 74 -4.45 -5.74 -3.19
C LEU A 74 -5.72 -6.05 -2.40
N THR A 75 -5.96 -7.33 -2.11
CA THR A 75 -7.11 -7.77 -1.32
C THR A 75 -7.08 -7.13 0.06
N TYR A 76 -5.93 -7.17 0.75
CA TYR A 76 -5.74 -6.51 2.03
C TYR A 76 -6.03 -5.01 1.98
N VAL A 77 -5.50 -4.30 0.98
CA VAL A 77 -5.69 -2.85 0.81
C VAL A 77 -7.17 -2.51 0.60
N ILE A 78 -7.89 -3.27 -0.21
CA ILE A 78 -9.34 -3.09 -0.43
C ILE A 78 -10.10 -3.29 0.89
N PHE A 79 -9.83 -4.37 1.62
CA PHE A 79 -10.50 -4.65 2.89
C PHE A 79 -10.17 -3.62 3.98
N ALA A 80 -8.90 -3.25 4.12
CA ALA A 80 -8.46 -2.23 5.07
C ALA A 80 -9.10 -0.87 4.76
N GLY A 81 -9.23 -0.54 3.47
CA GLY A 81 -9.96 0.62 2.99
C GLY A 81 -11.44 0.59 3.36
N GLU A 82 -12.13 -0.52 3.09
CA GLU A 82 -13.55 -0.67 3.42
C GLU A 82 -13.82 -0.59 4.93
N ILE A 83 -12.96 -1.21 5.76
CA ILE A 83 -13.06 -1.17 7.22
C ILE A 83 -12.80 0.25 7.74
N GLY A 84 -11.77 0.92 7.21
CA GLY A 84 -11.47 2.32 7.54
C GLY A 84 -12.62 3.25 7.16
N LEU A 85 -13.24 3.02 6.01
CA LEU A 85 -14.40 3.76 5.51
C LEU A 85 -15.63 3.60 6.41
N LYS A 86 -15.96 2.37 6.83
CA LYS A 86 -17.08 2.13 7.76
C LYS A 86 -16.90 2.86 9.09
N ARG A 87 -15.66 3.14 9.49
CA ARG A 87 -15.31 3.86 10.72
C ARG A 87 -15.26 5.38 10.57
N ILE A 88 -14.91 5.89 9.38
CA ILE A 88 -14.62 7.33 9.12
C ILE A 88 -15.74 8.03 8.35
N ALA A 89 -16.74 7.30 7.84
CA ALA A 89 -17.91 7.85 7.14
C ALA A 89 -18.75 8.79 8.02
N SER A 90 -18.30 10.03 8.16
CA SER A 90 -19.16 11.19 8.38
C SER A 90 -18.94 12.33 7.39
N ASN A 91 -17.85 12.40 6.59
CA ASN A 91 -17.74 13.36 5.46
C ASN A 91 -16.50 13.15 4.57
N GLY A 92 -16.69 12.75 3.31
CA GLY A 92 -15.88 13.20 2.16
C GLY A 92 -14.47 12.62 1.90
N GLY A 93 -13.97 11.64 2.67
CA GLY A 93 -12.59 11.13 2.52
C GLY A 93 -12.31 10.14 1.37
N TRP A 94 -13.27 9.94 0.45
CA TRP A 94 -13.24 8.84 -0.53
C TRP A 94 -12.17 8.99 -1.61
N THR A 95 -11.91 10.21 -2.05
CA THR A 95 -11.06 10.46 -3.22
C THR A 95 -9.58 10.26 -2.93
N ILE A 96 -9.07 10.77 -1.80
CA ILE A 96 -7.64 10.68 -1.47
C ILE A 96 -7.22 9.23 -1.20
N PHE A 97 -8.08 8.47 -0.53
CA PHE A 97 -7.82 7.07 -0.23
C PHE A 97 -7.86 6.21 -1.50
N ALA A 98 -8.87 6.38 -2.37
CA ALA A 98 -8.94 5.66 -3.64
C ALA A 98 -7.77 5.98 -4.58
N TRP A 99 -7.29 7.23 -4.61
CA TRP A 99 -6.09 7.61 -5.35
C TRP A 99 -4.82 6.98 -4.77
N ALA A 100 -4.69 6.86 -3.45
CA ALA A 100 -3.55 6.19 -2.82
C ALA A 100 -3.51 4.68 -3.16
N VAL A 101 -4.66 4.01 -3.10
CA VAL A 101 -4.82 2.60 -3.51
C VAL A 101 -4.49 2.42 -5.00
N ALA A 102 -4.94 3.35 -5.85
CA ALA A 102 -4.64 3.32 -7.28
C ALA A 102 -3.14 3.51 -7.58
N ILE A 103 -2.45 4.36 -6.82
CA ILE A 103 -1.00 4.57 -6.94
C ILE A 103 -0.22 3.35 -6.45
N GLU A 104 -0.62 2.73 -5.34
CA GLU A 104 -0.03 1.46 -4.88
C GLU A 104 -0.16 0.35 -5.92
N LEU A 105 -1.35 0.21 -6.50
CA LEU A 105 -1.62 -0.69 -7.61
C LEU A 105 -0.71 -0.39 -8.80
N LEU A 106 -0.57 0.88 -9.16
CA LEU A 106 0.29 1.31 -10.27
C LEU A 106 1.75 0.97 -10.01
N ILE A 107 2.26 1.17 -8.79
CA ILE A 107 3.65 0.86 -8.42
C ILE A 107 3.88 -0.65 -8.45
N LEU A 108 2.94 -1.44 -7.94
CA LEU A 108 3.00 -2.90 -8.03
C LEU A 108 3.04 -3.35 -9.49
N ILE A 109 2.12 -2.86 -10.33
CA ILE A 109 2.08 -3.16 -11.77
C ILE A 109 3.38 -2.73 -12.47
N LEU A 110 3.92 -1.56 -12.17
CA LEU A 110 5.17 -1.06 -12.75
C LEU A 110 6.38 -1.89 -12.32
N TYR A 111 6.43 -2.36 -11.07
CA TYR A 111 7.47 -3.27 -10.58
C TYR A 111 7.48 -4.61 -11.33
N PHE A 112 6.34 -5.04 -11.88
CA PHE A 112 6.25 -6.25 -12.72
C PHE A 112 6.62 -6.05 -14.18
N LEU A 113 6.60 -4.81 -14.67
CA LEU A 113 6.82 -4.46 -16.08
C LEU A 113 8.29 -4.20 -16.42
N VAL A 114 9.16 -4.06 -15.42
CA VAL A 114 10.61 -3.77 -15.52
C VAL A 114 11.41 -4.94 -14.96
#